data_AF-A0A9D9V345-F1
#
_entry.id   AF-A0A9D9V345-F1
#
_cell.length_a   1.000
_cell.length_b   1.000
_cell.length_c   1.000
_cell.angle_alpha   90.00
_cell.angle_beta   90.00
_cell.angle_gamma   90.00
#
_symmetry.space_group_name_H-M   'P 1'
#
loop_
_entity.id
_entity.type
_entity.pdbx_description
1 polymer ?
#
loop_
_entity_poly.entity_id
_entity_poly.type
_entity_poly.pdbx_seq_one_letter_code
_entity_poly.pdbx_strand_id
1 'polypeptide(L)'
;MDKKSKIFFLVFSFLLIGSVLATYYRYIIVKDYVIEAQVSCDPMVEKCFILVCDSESGEECTGNSEEDTSYYKLLHRNAKNIPLCDPQESDCLVSVCQAGEEDCRVVFCDASMEDSICSDPETYMNEHPVVEELPEEGSSEESETIDDSSVEAEGSQADSLPESEL
;
A
#
# COMPACT_ATOMS: atom_id res chain seq x y z
N MET A 1 -13.60 -8.46 -56.18
CA MET A 1 -12.76 -7.43 -55.52
C MET A 1 -11.60 -7.10 -56.44
N ASP A 2 -11.64 -5.93 -57.06
CA ASP A 2 -10.68 -5.50 -58.07
C ASP A 2 -9.28 -5.30 -57.51
N LYS A 3 -8.25 -5.40 -58.35
CA LYS A 3 -6.85 -5.20 -57.95
C LYS A 3 -6.65 -3.85 -57.22
N LYS A 4 -7.31 -2.79 -57.69
CA LYS A 4 -7.33 -1.45 -57.06
C LYS A 4 -7.94 -1.48 -55.65
N SER A 5 -9.09 -2.14 -55.50
CA SER A 5 -9.77 -2.29 -54.20
C SER A 5 -8.94 -3.13 -53.22
N LYS A 6 -8.32 -4.23 -53.69
CA LYS A 6 -7.44 -5.06 -52.84
C LYS A 6 -6.22 -4.29 -52.34
N ILE A 7 -5.64 -3.39 -53.15
CA ILE A 7 -4.58 -2.47 -52.69
C ILE A 7 -5.10 -1.52 -51.60
N PHE A 8 -6.28 -0.91 -51.80
CA PHE A 8 -6.85 0.02 -50.82
C PHE A 8 -7.10 -0.66 -49.46
N PHE A 9 -7.73 -1.84 -49.44
CA PHE A 9 -7.97 -2.60 -48.21
C PHE A 9 -6.68 -3.08 -47.54
N LEU A 10 -5.62 -3.39 -48.29
CA LEU A 10 -4.31 -3.73 -47.73
C LEU A 10 -3.67 -2.52 -47.03
N VAL A 11 -3.65 -1.35 -47.69
CA VAL A 11 -3.12 -0.12 -47.09
C VAL A 11 -3.92 0.30 -45.86
N PHE A 12 -5.26 0.24 -45.94
CA PHE A 12 -6.13 0.52 -44.80
C PHE A 12 -5.89 -0.42 -43.62
N SER A 13 -5.74 -1.73 -43.86
CA SER A 13 -5.39 -2.72 -42.83
C SER A 13 -4.05 -2.42 -42.18
N PHE A 14 -3.01 -2.08 -42.96
CA PHE A 14 -1.70 -1.68 -42.43
C PHE A 14 -1.76 -0.40 -41.59
N LEU A 15 -2.60 0.58 -41.96
CA LEU A 15 -2.80 1.81 -41.16
C LEU A 15 -3.49 1.50 -39.82
N LEU A 16 -4.52 0.64 -39.81
CA LEU A 16 -5.16 0.21 -38.56
C LEU A 16 -4.19 -0.56 -37.66
N ILE A 17 -3.48 -1.55 -38.21
CA ILE A 17 -2.48 -2.33 -37.47
C ILE A 17 -1.36 -1.43 -36.93
N GLY A 18 -0.84 -0.50 -37.74
CA GLY A 18 0.16 0.47 -37.31
C GLY A 18 -0.34 1.38 -36.18
N SER A 19 -1.58 1.86 -36.26
CA SER A 19 -2.21 2.67 -35.21
C SER A 19 -2.35 1.89 -33.90
N VAL A 20 -2.80 0.63 -33.96
CA VAL A 20 -2.94 -0.24 -32.79
C VAL A 20 -1.58 -0.56 -32.16
N LEU A 21 -0.57 -0.89 -32.97
CA LEU A 21 0.79 -1.18 -32.48
C LEU A 21 1.46 0.06 -31.85
N ALA A 22 1.31 1.24 -32.45
CA ALA A 22 1.83 2.49 -31.86
C ALA A 22 1.14 2.83 -30.53
N THR A 23 -0.17 2.62 -30.45
CA THR A 23 -0.97 2.82 -29.22
C THR A 23 -0.56 1.83 -28.12
N TYR A 24 -0.45 0.55 -28.47
CA TYR A 24 0.02 -0.50 -27.56
C TYR A 24 1.44 -0.23 -27.05
N TYR A 25 2.35 0.19 -27.93
CA TYR A 25 3.71 0.54 -27.54
C TYR A 25 3.74 1.71 -26.54
N ARG A 26 2.98 2.79 -26.77
CA ARG A 26 2.93 3.94 -25.86
C ARG A 26 2.38 3.57 -24.47
N TYR A 27 1.24 2.89 -24.41
CA TYR A 27 0.56 2.64 -23.14
C TYR A 27 1.04 1.38 -22.40
N ILE A 28 1.43 0.31 -23.09
CA ILE A 28 1.81 -0.96 -22.44
C ILE A 28 3.33 -1.09 -22.27
N ILE A 29 4.12 -0.62 -23.23
CA ILE A 29 5.59 -0.77 -23.18
C ILE A 29 6.28 0.45 -22.58
N VAL A 30 5.94 1.66 -23.04
CA VAL A 30 6.52 2.92 -22.53
C VAL A 30 5.79 3.39 -21.26
N LYS A 31 4.56 2.91 -21.00
CA LYS A 31 3.70 3.32 -19.88
C LYS A 31 3.51 4.83 -19.75
N ASP A 32 3.40 5.54 -20.87
CA ASP A 32 3.27 7.01 -20.88
C ASP A 32 1.82 7.44 -20.60
N TYR A 33 1.42 7.30 -19.34
CA TYR A 33 0.15 7.72 -18.76
C TYR A 33 0.33 8.03 -17.27
N VAL A 34 -0.44 8.97 -16.74
CA VAL A 34 -0.47 9.26 -15.29
C VAL A 34 -1.44 8.31 -14.61
N ILE A 35 -1.05 7.74 -13.47
CA ILE A 35 -1.95 7.07 -12.54
C ILE A 35 -2.20 7.93 -11.31
N GLU A 36 -3.34 7.69 -10.67
CA GLU A 36 -3.58 8.02 -9.27
C GLU A 36 -3.39 6.74 -8.44
N ALA A 37 -2.68 6.84 -7.31
CA ALA A 37 -2.50 5.77 -6.36
C ALA A 37 -2.77 6.28 -4.94
N GLN A 38 -3.53 5.53 -4.15
CA GLN A 38 -3.60 5.75 -2.71
C GLN A 38 -2.29 5.26 -2.08
N VAL A 39 -1.67 6.09 -1.26
CA VAL A 39 -0.43 5.75 -0.55
C VAL A 39 -0.56 6.16 0.91
N SER A 40 0.15 5.46 1.81
CA SER A 40 0.15 5.76 3.25
C SER A 40 0.48 7.22 3.53
N CYS A 41 -0.27 7.82 4.45
CA CYS A 41 -0.16 9.19 4.91
C CYS A 41 -0.02 9.17 6.43
N ASP A 42 0.86 10.01 6.98
CA ASP A 42 1.09 10.07 8.43
C ASP A 42 0.19 11.15 9.05
N PRO A 43 -0.92 10.80 9.75
CA PRO A 43 -1.85 11.78 10.30
C PRO A 43 -1.26 12.60 11.46
N MET A 44 -0.08 12.25 12.01
CA MET A 44 0.62 13.09 13.00
C MET A 44 1.33 14.29 12.37
N VAL A 45 1.59 14.29 11.05
CA VAL A 45 2.35 15.38 10.38
C VAL A 45 1.82 15.81 9.00
N GLU A 46 0.91 15.06 8.37
CA GLU A 46 0.30 15.33 7.07
C GLU A 46 -1.24 15.46 7.16
N LYS A 47 -1.86 16.04 6.12
CA LYS A 47 -3.33 16.08 5.99
C LYS A 47 -3.83 14.91 5.15
N CYS A 48 -4.41 13.92 5.81
CA CYS A 48 -4.76 12.63 5.22
C CYS A 48 -6.25 12.55 4.88
N PHE A 49 -6.58 11.81 3.83
CA PHE A 49 -7.93 11.30 3.60
C PHE A 49 -8.17 10.14 4.57
N ILE A 50 -9.38 10.04 5.10
CA ILE A 50 -9.81 8.92 5.95
C ILE A 50 -10.64 7.95 5.09
N LEU A 51 -10.30 6.66 5.15
CA LEU A 51 -11.16 5.57 4.70
C LEU A 51 -11.50 4.71 5.92
N VAL A 52 -12.79 4.66 6.26
CA VAL A 52 -13.34 3.79 7.31
C VAL A 52 -14.03 2.61 6.63
N CYS A 53 -13.79 1.40 7.12
CA CYS A 53 -14.37 0.15 6.62
C CYS A 53 -15.90 0.19 6.70
N ASP A 54 -16.59 -0.20 5.61
CA ASP A 54 -18.05 -0.22 5.56
C ASP A 54 -18.64 -1.62 5.38
N SER A 55 -19.18 -2.15 6.48
CA SER A 55 -19.91 -3.41 6.50
C SER A 55 -21.21 -3.42 5.66
N GLU A 56 -21.84 -2.27 5.37
CA GLU A 56 -22.99 -2.22 4.45
C GLU A 56 -22.54 -2.34 2.97
N SER A 57 -21.33 -1.88 2.65
CA SER A 57 -20.67 -2.11 1.36
C SER A 57 -20.13 -3.55 1.18
N GLY A 58 -20.15 -4.36 2.24
CA GLY A 58 -19.80 -5.78 2.21
C GLY A 58 -18.34 -6.09 2.54
N GLU A 59 -17.65 -5.19 3.24
CA GLU A 59 -16.29 -5.39 3.74
C GLU A 59 -16.28 -6.14 5.09
N GLU A 60 -15.27 -6.99 5.33
CA GLU A 60 -15.12 -7.73 6.60
C GLU A 60 -14.38 -6.87 7.64
N CYS A 61 -15.09 -5.89 8.21
CA CYS A 61 -14.57 -5.03 9.27
C CYS A 61 -14.35 -5.80 10.59
N THR A 62 -13.33 -5.46 11.36
CA THR A 62 -12.96 -6.13 12.63
C THR A 62 -13.87 -5.72 13.79
N GLY A 63 -14.50 -4.55 13.71
CA GLY A 63 -15.24 -3.91 14.80
C GLY A 63 -14.35 -3.08 15.73
N ASN A 64 -13.06 -2.91 15.40
CA ASN A 64 -12.12 -2.05 16.10
C ASN A 64 -11.80 -0.81 15.26
N SER A 65 -12.15 0.37 15.76
CA SER A 65 -12.01 1.64 15.04
C SER A 65 -10.58 1.96 14.60
N GLU A 66 -9.54 1.42 15.25
CA GLU A 66 -8.14 1.63 14.86
C GLU A 66 -7.69 0.74 13.70
N GLU A 67 -8.26 -0.46 13.56
CA GLU A 67 -7.98 -1.40 12.46
C GLU A 67 -8.91 -1.14 11.27
N ASP A 68 -10.14 -0.71 11.53
CA ASP A 68 -11.17 -0.36 10.55
C ASP A 68 -10.99 1.06 9.96
N THR A 69 -10.00 1.84 10.41
CA THR A 69 -9.72 3.20 9.89
C THR A 69 -8.32 3.29 9.29
N SER A 70 -8.24 3.77 8.03
CA SER A 70 -6.97 3.94 7.32
C SER A 70 -6.76 5.38 6.81
N TYR A 71 -5.52 5.85 6.93
CA TYR A 71 -5.11 7.21 6.57
C TYR A 71 -4.23 7.19 5.30
N TYR A 72 -4.70 7.87 4.25
CA TYR A 72 -4.04 7.85 2.94
C TYR A 72 -3.93 9.24 2.30
N LYS A 73 -3.08 9.34 1.28
CA LYS A 73 -2.95 10.51 0.40
C LYS A 73 -2.92 10.04 -1.05
N LEU A 74 -3.32 10.91 -1.98
CA LEU A 74 -3.40 10.56 -3.40
C LEU A 74 -2.10 11.00 -4.10
N LEU A 75 -1.37 10.03 -4.65
CA LEU A 75 -0.17 10.25 -5.45
C LEU A 75 -0.55 10.20 -6.94
N HIS A 76 -0.41 11.31 -7.64
CA HIS A 76 -0.45 11.34 -9.11
C HIS A 76 0.97 11.20 -9.64
N ARG A 77 1.21 10.21 -10.49
CA ARG A 77 2.56 9.90 -11.00
C ARG A 77 2.51 9.27 -12.39
N ASN A 78 3.49 9.57 -13.25
CA ASN A 78 3.57 8.95 -14.57
C ASN A 78 4.08 7.50 -14.48
N ALA A 79 3.33 6.54 -15.01
CA ALA A 79 3.58 5.11 -14.85
C ALA A 79 4.90 4.61 -15.47
N LYS A 80 5.52 5.42 -16.36
CA LYS A 80 6.86 5.19 -16.90
C LYS A 80 7.99 5.36 -15.87
N ASN A 81 7.74 6.13 -14.80
CA ASN A 81 8.71 6.44 -13.75
C ASN A 81 8.64 5.48 -12.56
N ILE A 82 7.59 4.65 -12.48
CA ILE A 82 7.36 3.74 -11.35
C ILE A 82 8.27 2.50 -11.53
N PRO A 83 9.15 2.21 -10.55
CA PRO A 83 10.04 1.06 -10.62
C PRO A 83 9.26 -0.26 -10.59
N LEU A 84 9.87 -1.33 -11.10
CA LEU A 84 9.38 -2.69 -10.88
C LEU A 84 9.75 -3.09 -9.45
N CYS A 85 8.76 -3.19 -8.57
CA CYS A 85 8.93 -3.77 -7.24
C CYS A 85 9.11 -5.29 -7.34
N ASP A 86 10.04 -5.86 -6.57
CA ASP A 86 9.98 -7.27 -6.23
C ASP A 86 9.02 -7.44 -5.03
N PRO A 87 7.99 -8.30 -5.08
CA PRO A 87 7.11 -8.55 -3.93
C PRO A 87 7.80 -9.28 -2.76
N GLN A 88 9.10 -9.59 -2.85
CA GLN A 88 9.92 -10.09 -1.74
C GLN A 88 10.76 -8.99 -1.06
N GLU A 89 10.80 -7.77 -1.60
CA GLU A 89 11.52 -6.63 -1.02
C GLU A 89 10.53 -5.58 -0.48
N SER A 90 10.74 -5.10 0.75
CA SER A 90 9.89 -4.08 1.39
C SER A 90 10.04 -2.69 0.77
N ASP A 91 11.22 -2.38 0.24
CA ASP A 91 11.70 -1.00 0.04
C ASP A 91 11.35 -0.43 -1.34
N CYS A 92 10.15 -0.71 -1.85
CA CYS A 92 9.75 -0.20 -3.17
C CYS A 92 9.25 1.26 -3.10
N LEU A 93 10.03 2.17 -3.72
CA LEU A 93 9.79 3.62 -3.77
C LEU A 93 8.66 4.04 -4.74
N VAL A 94 7.50 3.37 -4.67
CA VAL A 94 6.28 3.74 -5.40
C VAL A 94 5.70 5.03 -4.83
N SER A 95 5.65 5.13 -3.50
CA SER A 95 4.96 6.16 -2.71
C SER A 95 5.60 7.55 -2.69
N VAL A 96 6.78 7.72 -3.30
CA VAL A 96 7.59 8.94 -3.21
C VAL A 96 7.95 9.46 -4.60
N CYS A 97 7.64 10.72 -4.89
CA CYS A 97 8.11 11.43 -6.09
C CYS A 97 9.63 11.60 -6.06
N GLN A 98 10.32 11.31 -7.17
CA GLN A 98 11.75 11.59 -7.27
C GLN A 98 12.02 13.08 -7.51
N ALA A 99 13.19 13.56 -7.09
CA ALA A 99 13.58 14.95 -7.22
C ALA A 99 13.72 15.35 -8.71
N GLY A 100 12.88 16.28 -9.17
CA GLY A 100 12.82 16.69 -10.57
C GLY A 100 11.93 15.82 -11.47
N GLU A 101 11.09 14.96 -10.90
CA GLU A 101 10.16 14.12 -11.65
C GLU A 101 8.98 14.93 -12.21
N GLU A 102 8.93 15.11 -13.54
CA GLU A 102 7.77 15.69 -14.23
C GLU A 102 6.53 14.79 -14.09
N ASP A 103 5.34 15.42 -14.05
CA ASP A 103 4.03 14.80 -13.80
C ASP A 103 3.86 14.09 -12.43
N CYS A 104 4.75 14.32 -11.44
CA CYS A 104 4.57 13.80 -10.09
C CYS A 104 4.02 14.87 -9.12
N ARG A 105 2.87 14.60 -8.48
CA ARG A 105 2.28 15.46 -7.44
C ARG A 105 1.59 14.63 -6.36
N VAL A 106 1.80 15.02 -5.10
CA VAL A 106 1.00 14.53 -3.96
C VAL A 106 -0.21 15.44 -3.79
N VAL A 107 -1.37 14.85 -3.55
CA VAL A 107 -2.62 15.53 -3.19
C VAL A 107 -2.99 15.10 -1.77
N PHE A 108 -3.02 16.08 -0.88
CA PHE A 108 -3.48 15.95 0.50
C PHE A 108 -4.98 16.21 0.57
N CYS A 109 -5.62 15.80 1.67
CA CYS A 109 -7.04 16.05 1.85
C CYS A 109 -7.33 17.54 2.11
N ASP A 110 -8.35 18.05 1.45
CA ASP A 110 -8.83 19.43 1.57
C ASP A 110 -10.34 19.40 1.76
N ALA A 111 -10.83 19.99 2.86
CA ALA A 111 -12.25 19.99 3.22
C ALA A 111 -13.16 20.79 2.26
N SER A 112 -12.60 21.36 1.18
CA SER A 112 -13.36 21.89 0.04
C SER A 112 -13.67 20.85 -1.06
N MET A 113 -13.15 19.63 -0.98
CA MET A 113 -13.55 18.53 -1.85
C MET A 113 -14.86 17.91 -1.35
N GLU A 114 -15.92 18.01 -2.16
CA GLU A 114 -17.17 17.28 -1.94
C GLU A 114 -16.87 15.76 -1.86
N ASP A 115 -17.56 15.07 -0.95
CA ASP A 115 -17.46 13.63 -0.67
C ASP A 115 -16.15 13.10 -0.05
N SER A 116 -15.24 13.96 0.44
CA SER A 116 -14.03 13.52 1.18
C SER A 116 -14.09 13.77 2.69
N ILE A 117 -13.69 12.78 3.50
CA ILE A 117 -13.43 12.94 4.93
C ILE A 117 -11.92 13.16 5.12
N CYS A 118 -11.54 14.24 5.80
CA CYS A 118 -10.15 14.59 6.07
C CYS A 118 -9.81 14.46 7.55
N SER A 119 -8.60 13.96 7.84
CA SER A 119 -7.91 14.18 9.10
C SER A 119 -6.78 15.19 8.90
N ASP A 120 -6.53 16.00 9.93
CA ASP A 120 -5.38 16.88 10.01
C ASP A 120 -4.65 16.67 11.35
N PRO A 121 -3.36 17.04 11.46
CA PRO A 121 -2.59 16.74 12.66
C PRO A 121 -3.11 17.35 13.97
N GLU A 122 -3.76 18.53 13.92
CA GLU A 122 -4.34 19.12 15.13
C GLU A 122 -5.56 18.33 15.58
N THR A 123 -6.42 17.93 14.64
CA THR A 123 -7.56 17.03 14.93
C THR A 123 -7.08 15.67 15.45
N TYR A 124 -6.17 15.01 14.72
CA TYR A 124 -5.71 13.66 15.05
C TYR A 124 -5.03 13.57 16.43
N MET A 125 -4.16 14.53 16.77
CA MET A 125 -3.47 14.56 18.08
C MET A 125 -4.40 14.89 19.26
N ASN A 126 -5.54 15.55 19.01
CA ASN A 126 -6.56 15.79 20.05
C ASN A 126 -7.44 14.55 20.28
N GLU A 127 -7.70 13.76 19.24
CA GLU A 127 -8.49 12.52 19.31
C GLU A 127 -7.66 11.34 19.84
N HIS A 128 -6.36 11.30 19.50
CA HIS A 128 -5.39 10.28 19.92
C HIS A 128 -4.28 10.94 20.77
N PRO A 129 -4.60 11.44 21.97
CA PRO A 129 -3.62 12.10 22.83
C PRO A 129 -2.52 11.10 23.22
N VAL A 130 -1.28 11.41 22.84
CA VAL A 130 -0.12 10.61 23.21
C VAL A 130 0.01 10.57 24.73
N VAL A 131 -0.35 9.43 25.31
CA VAL A 131 -0.05 9.13 26.72
C VAL A 131 1.46 8.95 26.81
N GLU A 132 2.15 9.93 27.39
CA GLU A 132 3.53 9.75 27.80
C GLU A 132 3.56 8.65 28.88
N GLU A 133 3.90 7.43 28.50
CA GLU A 133 4.29 6.37 29.43
C GLU A 133 5.61 6.77 30.10
N LEU A 134 5.49 7.61 31.12
CA LEU A 134 6.54 7.87 32.09
C LEU A 134 7.01 6.51 32.63
N PRO A 135 8.32 6.20 32.58
CA PRO A 135 8.82 4.96 33.15
C PRO A 135 8.58 4.99 34.66
N GLU A 136 7.65 4.16 35.16
CA GLU A 136 7.43 4.01 36.59
C GLU A 136 8.69 3.40 37.23
N GLU A 137 9.49 4.25 37.90
CA GLU A 137 10.59 3.75 38.73
C GLU A 137 10.02 2.88 39.85
N GLY A 138 10.50 1.64 39.91
CA GLY A 138 9.77 0.56 40.56
C GLY A 138 9.64 0.70 42.08
N SER A 139 8.45 0.34 42.59
CA SER A 139 8.21 0.07 44.00
C SER A 139 8.11 -1.44 44.25
N SER A 140 9.18 -2.04 44.75
CA SER A 140 9.18 -3.43 45.20
C SER A 140 8.47 -3.58 46.55
N GLU A 141 7.44 -4.42 46.64
CA GLU A 141 7.13 -5.16 47.87
C GLU A 141 7.05 -6.66 47.55
N GLU A 142 7.63 -7.46 48.45
CA GLU A 142 7.98 -8.87 48.25
C GLU A 142 7.18 -9.78 49.21
N SER A 143 7.11 -11.08 48.89
CA SER A 143 6.71 -12.20 49.78
C SER A 143 5.20 -12.35 50.08
N GLU A 144 4.64 -13.55 50.33
CA GLU A 144 5.17 -14.93 50.47
C GLU A 144 4.35 -15.85 49.50
N THR A 145 4.82 -16.89 48.78
CA THR A 145 5.45 -18.18 49.15
C THR A 145 4.65 -18.98 50.21
N ILE A 146 4.43 -20.30 50.15
CA ILE A 146 4.86 -21.38 49.23
C ILE A 146 3.58 -22.10 48.63
N ASP A 147 3.35 -23.41 48.42
CA ASP A 147 4.07 -24.67 48.67
C ASP A 147 3.70 -25.78 47.64
N ASP A 148 4.66 -26.12 46.78
CA ASP A 148 5.01 -27.39 46.08
C ASP A 148 3.99 -28.50 45.67
N SER A 149 4.18 -29.00 44.44
CA SER A 149 4.23 -30.45 44.12
C SER A 149 4.78 -30.73 42.71
N SER A 150 6.10 -30.95 42.64
CA SER A 150 6.85 -31.98 41.88
C SER A 150 6.07 -32.99 40.98
N VAL A 151 6.57 -33.57 39.87
CA VAL A 151 7.94 -33.96 39.44
C VAL A 151 8.07 -33.96 37.89
N GLU A 152 9.28 -33.63 37.41
CA GLU A 152 10.09 -34.11 36.23
C GLU A 152 9.50 -35.23 35.30
N ALA A 153 9.94 -35.39 34.03
CA ALA A 153 11.34 -35.49 33.61
C ALA A 153 11.64 -35.29 32.11
N GLU A 154 12.94 -35.28 31.79
CA GLU A 154 13.55 -34.99 30.49
C GLU A 154 13.35 -36.08 29.42
N GLY A 155 13.56 -35.72 28.15
CA GLY A 155 13.40 -36.62 27.01
C GLY A 155 14.09 -36.15 25.73
N SER A 156 15.39 -35.84 25.78
CA SER A 156 16.16 -35.44 24.60
C SER A 156 16.42 -36.60 23.64
N GLN A 157 16.08 -36.45 22.36
CA GLN A 157 16.81 -37.14 21.30
C GLN A 157 16.82 -36.32 20.01
N ALA A 158 18.02 -36.04 19.51
CA ALA A 158 18.23 -35.60 18.12
C ALA A 158 18.42 -36.84 17.23
N ASP A 159 17.95 -36.77 15.99
CA ASP A 159 18.48 -37.60 14.92
C ASP A 159 18.44 -36.84 13.58
N SER A 160 19.13 -37.35 12.58
CA SER A 160 19.60 -36.59 11.41
C SER A 160 19.06 -37.07 10.06
N LEU A 161 18.98 -36.12 9.12
CA LEU A 161 19.18 -36.19 7.65
C LEU A 161 19.34 -37.59 7.00
N PRO A 162 18.73 -37.82 5.82
CA PRO A 162 19.30 -37.18 4.62
C PRO A 162 18.33 -36.75 3.50
N GLU A 163 18.92 -36.06 2.50
CA GLU A 163 18.36 -35.79 1.18
C GLU A 163 18.18 -37.06 0.33
N SER A 164 17.15 -37.11 -0.53
CA SER A 164 17.24 -37.77 -1.85
C SER A 164 16.01 -37.48 -2.75
N GLU A 165 16.27 -36.86 -3.91
CA GLU A 165 15.63 -37.03 -5.23
C GLU A 165 14.14 -37.44 -5.33
N LEU A 166 13.29 -36.54 -5.84
CA LEU A 166 12.81 -36.62 -7.24
C LEU A 166 12.34 -35.27 -7.81
#